data_AF-A0A654G5U0-F1
#
_entry.id   AF-A0A654G5U0-F1
#
_cell.length_a   1.000
_cell.length_b   1.000
_cell.length_c   1.000
_cell.angle_alpha   90.00
_cell.angle_beta   90.00
_cell.angle_gamma   90.00
#
_symmetry.space_group_name_H-M   'P 1'
#
loop_
_entity.id
_entity.type
_entity.pdbx_description
1 polymer ?
#
loop_
_entity_poly.entity_id
_entity_poly.type
_entity_poly.pdbx_seq_one_letter_code
_entity_poly.pdbx_strand_id
1 'polypeptide(L)'
;MDVLCKMDVSIREPLLKEEQERPKVLLKTQKAGWKQNGVMTDAWSDMKRRSIMNLCVNSKGGKCFLSSKDASTNSHTGLYIFEYVDRCIADVGAKNVVQVVTDNALNNVAAAKMLKEKRPNIFWTGCVAHTVDLMLEAISKLPKFSKIIEQAKSLIVFIYAHHKTLSMMRFHTKEGYCAMGSNAIC
;
A
#
# COMPACT_ATOMS: atom_id res chain seq x y z
N MET A 1 37.90 7.72 0.34
CA MET A 1 37.08 6.51 0.12
C MET A 1 35.70 6.98 -0.33
N ASP A 2 35.59 7.48 -1.56
CA ASP A 2 34.36 8.04 -2.16
C ASP A 2 34.13 7.42 -3.54
N VAL A 3 34.04 6.09 -3.63
CA VAL A 3 33.96 5.37 -4.91
C VAL A 3 32.69 4.52 -5.05
N LEU A 4 31.69 4.67 -4.17
CA LEU A 4 30.50 3.80 -4.20
C LEU A 4 29.14 4.47 -4.41
N CYS A 5 29.04 5.77 -4.68
CA CYS A 5 27.71 6.35 -4.97
C CYS A 5 27.73 7.58 -5.90
N LYS A 6 28.26 7.40 -7.11
CA LYS A 6 27.93 8.25 -8.26
C LYS A 6 27.60 7.37 -9.46
N MET A 7 26.46 6.68 -9.42
CA MET A 7 25.81 6.35 -10.68
C MET A 7 25.52 7.69 -11.36
N ASP A 8 26.22 7.94 -12.47
CA ASP A 8 26.13 9.18 -13.23
C ASP A 8 24.67 9.45 -13.61
N VAL A 9 24.19 10.67 -13.36
CA VAL A 9 22.80 11.10 -13.67
C VAL A 9 22.48 10.87 -15.15
N SER A 10 23.51 10.98 -16.00
CA SER A 10 23.51 10.63 -17.42
C SER A 10 22.97 9.22 -17.72
N ILE A 11 23.23 8.25 -16.84
CA ILE A 11 22.82 6.85 -17.01
C ILE A 11 21.53 6.56 -16.22
N ARG A 12 21.35 7.21 -15.06
CA ARG A 12 20.20 6.99 -14.17
C ARG A 12 18.87 7.38 -14.80
N GLU A 13 18.80 8.53 -15.45
CA GLU A 13 17.53 8.99 -16.05
C GLU A 13 17.10 8.15 -17.26
N PRO A 14 17.98 7.79 -18.21
CA PRO A 14 17.63 6.88 -19.30
C PRO A 14 17.19 5.51 -18.82
N LEU A 15 17.93 4.89 -17.89
CA LEU A 15 17.58 3.57 -17.35
C LEU A 15 16.24 3.60 -16.60
N LEU A 16 15.97 4.66 -15.83
CA LEU A 16 14.68 4.81 -15.16
C LEU A 16 13.54 4.96 -16.18
N LYS A 17 13.74 5.76 -17.24
CA LYS A 17 12.75 5.90 -18.33
C LYS A 17 12.53 4.57 -19.03
N GLU A 18 13.59 3.83 -19.34
CA GLU A 18 13.51 2.51 -19.97
C GLU A 18 12.75 1.50 -19.08
N GLU A 19 13.11 1.39 -17.80
CA GLU A 19 12.41 0.52 -16.85
C GLU A 19 10.99 0.98 -16.55
N GLN A 20 10.66 2.27 -16.72
CA GLN A 20 9.30 2.77 -16.63
C GLN A 20 8.47 2.46 -17.89
N GLU A 21 9.09 2.45 -19.07
CA GLU A 21 8.44 2.11 -20.35
C GLU A 21 8.24 0.60 -20.51
N ARG A 22 9.17 -0.23 -20.03
CA ARG A 22 9.11 -1.69 -20.09
C ARG A 22 7.77 -2.29 -19.60
N PRO A 23 7.26 -1.94 -18.40
CA PRO A 23 5.96 -2.42 -17.95
C PRO A 23 4.81 -1.82 -18.76
N LYS A 24 4.93 -0.61 -19.33
CA LYS A 24 3.86 -0.02 -20.17
C LYS A 24 3.59 -0.84 -21.42
N VAL A 25 4.62 -1.42 -22.03
CA VAL A 25 4.47 -2.32 -23.20
C VAL A 25 3.72 -3.58 -22.80
N LEU A 26 4.12 -4.23 -21.70
CA LEU A 26 3.44 -5.43 -21.17
C LEU A 26 1.98 -5.13 -20.77
N LEU A 27 1.75 -3.95 -20.18
CA LEU A 27 0.44 -3.45 -19.80
C LEU A 27 -0.49 -3.27 -20.99
N LYS A 28 0.00 -2.86 -22.17
CA LYS A 28 -0.86 -2.69 -23.37
C LYS A 28 -1.55 -3.99 -23.76
N THR A 29 -0.82 -5.11 -23.78
CA THR A 29 -1.36 -6.43 -24.10
C THR A 29 -2.40 -6.87 -23.07
N GLN A 30 -2.13 -6.64 -21.79
CA GLN A 30 -3.06 -7.01 -20.73
C GLN A 30 -4.32 -6.12 -20.72
N LYS A 31 -4.15 -4.82 -20.99
CA LYS A 31 -5.25 -3.83 -21.12
C LYS A 31 -6.23 -4.19 -22.23
N ALA A 32 -5.78 -4.79 -23.33
CA ALA A 32 -6.67 -5.23 -24.41
C ALA A 32 -7.68 -6.31 -23.95
N GLY A 33 -7.34 -7.10 -22.93
CA GLY A 33 -8.19 -8.14 -22.36
C GLY A 33 -9.04 -7.69 -21.15
N TRP A 34 -8.96 -6.41 -20.75
CA TRP A 34 -9.64 -5.90 -19.56
C TRP A 34 -11.16 -5.87 -19.76
N LYS A 35 -11.82 -6.92 -19.26
CA LYS A 35 -13.27 -7.01 -19.13
C LYS A 35 -13.57 -7.37 -17.67
N GLN A 36 -14.37 -6.54 -16.99
CA GLN A 36 -14.77 -6.74 -15.59
C GLN A 36 -13.58 -6.86 -14.62
N ASN A 37 -12.95 -5.74 -14.31
CA ASN A 37 -11.77 -5.67 -13.46
C ASN A 37 -12.07 -4.98 -12.13
N GLY A 38 -11.24 -5.26 -11.13
CA GLY A 38 -11.21 -4.53 -9.87
C GLY A 38 -10.12 -3.47 -9.89
N VAL A 39 -10.44 -2.23 -9.51
CA VAL A 39 -9.44 -1.22 -9.17
C VAL A 39 -9.11 -1.36 -7.69
N MET A 40 -7.84 -1.34 -7.34
CA MET A 40 -7.37 -1.38 -5.95
C MET A 40 -6.58 -0.11 -5.69
N THR A 41 -6.86 0.58 -4.58
CA THR A 41 -6.02 1.67 -4.10
C THR A 41 -5.55 1.38 -2.69
N ASP A 42 -4.30 1.74 -2.46
CA ASP A 42 -3.65 1.63 -1.16
C ASP A 42 -2.88 2.92 -0.88
N ALA A 43 -2.92 3.37 0.36
CA ALA A 43 -2.31 4.61 0.80
C ALA A 43 -1.54 4.34 2.09
N TRP A 44 -0.25 4.62 2.07
CA TRP A 44 0.58 4.51 3.27
C TRP A 44 1.22 5.87 3.60
N SER A 45 1.46 6.09 4.89
CA SER A 45 2.15 7.27 5.38
C SER A 45 3.30 6.84 6.28
N ASP A 46 4.46 7.47 6.10
CA ASP A 46 5.62 7.21 6.93
C ASP A 46 5.67 8.15 8.16
N MET A 47 6.59 7.86 9.09
CA MET A 47 6.80 8.68 10.30
C MET A 47 7.30 10.11 9.99
N LYS A 48 7.78 10.36 8.78
CA LYS A 48 8.20 11.69 8.29
C LYS A 48 7.05 12.43 7.60
N ARG A 49 5.81 11.92 7.70
CA ARG A 49 4.61 12.45 7.05
C ARG A 49 4.69 12.49 5.53
N ARG A 50 5.52 11.63 4.94
CA ARG A 50 5.47 11.37 3.50
C ARG A 50 4.36 10.38 3.25
N SER A 51 3.53 10.66 2.27
CA SER A 51 2.45 9.77 1.90
C SER A 51 2.42 9.49 0.41
N ILE A 52 2.10 8.25 0.08
CA ILE A 52 2.01 7.77 -1.29
C ILE A 52 0.71 6.99 -1.45
N MET A 53 -0.02 7.31 -2.52
CA MET A 53 -1.21 6.59 -2.94
C MET A 53 -0.95 5.82 -4.23
N ASN A 54 -1.16 4.51 -4.19
CA ASN A 54 -0.94 3.60 -5.31
C ASN A 54 -2.28 3.15 -5.89
N LEU A 55 -2.32 3.01 -7.22
CA LEU A 55 -3.42 2.41 -7.95
C LEU A 55 -2.95 1.17 -8.68
N CYS A 56 -3.73 0.11 -8.54
CA CYS A 56 -3.55 -1.14 -9.24
C CYS A 56 -4.87 -1.59 -9.88
N VAL A 57 -4.79 -2.34 -10.96
CA VAL A 57 -5.92 -3.06 -11.54
C VAL A 57 -5.71 -4.55 -11.37
N ASN A 58 -6.73 -5.24 -10.87
CA ASN A 58 -6.80 -6.67 -10.80
C ASN A 58 -7.72 -7.19 -11.91
N SER A 59 -7.19 -8.08 -12.74
CA SER A 59 -7.87 -8.68 -13.89
C SER A 59 -7.65 -10.19 -13.91
N LYS A 60 -8.35 -10.92 -14.78
CA LYS A 60 -8.07 -12.36 -15.01
C LYS A 60 -6.62 -12.62 -15.44
N GLY A 61 -5.99 -11.66 -16.13
CA GLY A 61 -4.58 -11.75 -16.53
C GLY A 61 -3.58 -11.44 -15.42
N GLY A 62 -4.06 -11.13 -14.20
CA GLY A 62 -3.24 -10.78 -13.05
C GLY A 62 -3.38 -9.33 -12.61
N LYS A 63 -2.49 -8.94 -11.69
CA LYS A 63 -2.43 -7.61 -11.06
C LYS A 63 -1.46 -6.71 -11.80
N CYS A 64 -1.89 -5.48 -12.07
CA CYS A 64 -1.10 -4.47 -12.73
C CYS A 64 -1.04 -3.19 -11.91
N PHE A 65 0.17 -2.72 -11.66
CA PHE A 65 0.37 -1.37 -11.18
C PHE A 65 0.03 -0.37 -12.29
N LEU A 66 -0.75 0.66 -11.95
CA LEU A 66 -1.14 1.71 -12.88
C LEU A 66 -0.37 2.99 -12.63
N SER A 67 -0.39 3.47 -11.39
CA SER A 67 0.20 4.74 -11.02
C SER A 67 0.43 4.81 -9.53
N SER A 68 1.35 5.68 -9.15
CA SER A 68 1.61 6.08 -7.78
C SER A 68 1.68 7.59 -7.74
N LYS A 69 1.13 8.19 -6.70
CA LYS A 69 1.09 9.63 -6.54
C LYS A 69 1.54 10.00 -5.14
N ASP A 70 2.45 10.96 -5.07
CA ASP A 70 2.80 11.62 -3.82
C ASP A 70 1.58 12.39 -3.31
N ALA A 71 1.17 12.06 -2.10
CA ALA A 71 0.04 12.66 -1.39
C ALA A 71 0.50 13.34 -0.09
N SER A 72 1.80 13.53 0.13
CA SER A 72 2.38 14.12 1.34
C SER A 72 1.84 15.53 1.64
N THR A 73 1.55 16.31 0.59
CA THR A 73 1.01 17.68 0.69
C THR A 73 -0.51 17.73 0.73
N ASN A 74 -1.19 16.60 0.54
CA ASN A 74 -2.63 16.54 0.40
C ASN A 74 -3.24 15.98 1.68
N SER A 75 -4.24 16.66 2.21
CA SER A 75 -5.15 16.02 3.16
C SER A 75 -5.83 14.87 2.43
N HIS A 76 -5.67 13.62 2.91
CA HIS A 76 -6.33 12.43 2.39
C HIS A 76 -7.85 12.47 2.59
N THR A 77 -8.52 13.50 2.08
CA THR A 77 -9.96 13.68 2.17
C THR A 77 -10.66 12.68 1.26
N GLY A 78 -11.89 12.33 1.60
CA GLY A 78 -12.70 11.46 0.74
C GLY A 78 -12.84 12.01 -0.68
N LEU A 79 -12.89 13.34 -0.86
CA LEU A 79 -12.93 13.97 -2.18
C LEU A 79 -11.64 13.70 -2.99
N TYR A 80 -10.47 13.86 -2.37
CA TYR A 80 -9.20 13.63 -3.04
C TYR A 80 -9.04 12.17 -3.49
N ILE A 81 -9.40 11.23 -2.60
CA ILE A 81 -9.37 9.79 -2.89
C ILE A 81 -10.35 9.47 -4.03
N PHE A 82 -11.58 10.01 -3.96
CA PHE A 82 -12.59 9.85 -5.00
C PHE A 82 -12.11 10.37 -6.35
N GLU A 83 -11.57 11.57 -6.45
CA GLU A 83 -11.08 12.15 -7.71
C GLU A 83 -9.91 11.36 -8.31
N TYR A 84 -9.06 10.77 -7.46
CA TYR A 84 -7.96 9.94 -7.92
C TYR A 84 -8.46 8.61 -8.49
N VAL A 85 -9.37 7.94 -7.78
CA VAL A 85 -10.01 6.70 -8.23
C VAL A 85 -10.90 6.93 -9.46
N ASP A 86 -11.66 8.03 -9.50
CA ASP A 86 -12.58 8.32 -10.60
C ASP A 86 -11.85 8.60 -11.92
N ARG A 87 -10.70 9.28 -11.87
CA ARG A 87 -9.81 9.43 -13.03
C ARG A 87 -9.29 8.09 -13.51
N CYS A 88 -8.84 7.24 -12.58
CA CYS A 88 -8.41 5.87 -12.92
C CYS A 88 -9.52 5.08 -13.62
N ILE A 89 -10.76 5.16 -13.13
CA ILE A 89 -11.91 4.48 -13.74
C ILE A 89 -12.19 5.04 -15.14
N ALA A 90 -12.03 6.34 -15.35
CA ALA A 90 -12.17 6.96 -16.67
C ALA A 90 -11.10 6.42 -17.64
N ASP A 91 -9.83 6.35 -17.21
CA ASP A 91 -8.70 5.86 -18.01
C ASP A 91 -8.81 4.36 -18.36
N VAL A 92 -9.30 3.55 -17.43
CA VAL A 92 -9.57 2.10 -17.63
C VAL A 92 -10.83 1.88 -18.49
N GLY A 93 -11.76 2.84 -18.45
CA GLY A 93 -13.09 2.75 -19.02
C GLY A 93 -14.08 2.18 -18.00
N ALA A 94 -15.09 2.98 -17.64
CA ALA A 94 -16.06 2.65 -16.58
C ALA A 94 -16.82 1.34 -16.80
N LYS A 95 -17.06 0.94 -18.06
CA LYS A 95 -17.71 -0.34 -18.42
C LYS A 95 -16.85 -1.56 -18.08
N ASN A 96 -15.54 -1.36 -17.93
CA ASN A 96 -14.57 -2.41 -17.66
C ASN A 96 -14.25 -2.55 -16.17
N VAL A 97 -14.80 -1.68 -15.31
CA VAL A 97 -14.58 -1.71 -13.87
C VAL A 97 -15.87 -2.14 -13.19
N VAL A 98 -15.78 -3.15 -12.32
CA VAL A 98 -16.92 -3.64 -11.53
C VAL A 98 -16.78 -3.30 -10.05
N GLN A 99 -15.56 -3.09 -9.58
CA GLN A 99 -15.27 -2.94 -8.16
C GLN A 99 -14.08 -2.01 -7.92
N VAL A 100 -14.13 -1.28 -6.82
CA VAL A 100 -13.02 -0.58 -6.17
C VAL A 100 -12.76 -1.21 -4.81
N VAL A 101 -11.51 -1.55 -4.51
CA VAL A 101 -11.08 -2.11 -3.23
C VAL A 101 -10.09 -1.15 -2.56
N THR A 102 -10.37 -0.77 -1.31
CA THR A 102 -9.52 0.12 -0.50
C THR A 102 -9.34 -0.44 0.90
N ASP A 103 -8.39 0.09 1.67
CA ASP A 103 -8.37 -0.13 3.12
C ASP A 103 -9.66 0.41 3.79
N ASN A 104 -9.87 0.07 5.06
CA ASN A 104 -11.12 0.41 5.76
C ASN A 104 -11.03 1.76 6.50
N ALA A 105 -10.14 2.66 6.06
CA ALA A 105 -10.01 4.00 6.63
C ALA A 105 -11.29 4.83 6.45
N LEU A 106 -11.60 5.65 7.46
CA LEU A 106 -12.81 6.49 7.50
C LEU A 106 -12.95 7.41 6.27
N ASN A 107 -11.83 7.89 5.74
CA ASN A 107 -11.81 8.79 4.59
C ASN A 107 -12.37 8.12 3.32
N ASN A 108 -12.26 6.79 3.22
CA ASN A 108 -12.80 6.03 2.09
C ASN A 108 -14.32 5.95 2.12
N VAL A 109 -14.98 6.09 3.28
CA VAL A 109 -16.44 6.07 3.38
C VAL A 109 -17.06 7.23 2.58
N ALA A 110 -16.48 8.42 2.71
CA ALA A 110 -16.91 9.58 1.95
C ALA A 110 -16.66 9.41 0.44
N ALA A 111 -15.49 8.87 0.07
CA ALA A 111 -15.15 8.59 -1.33
C ALA A 111 -16.10 7.55 -1.96
N ALA A 112 -16.42 6.48 -1.21
CA ALA A 112 -17.33 5.43 -1.62
C ALA A 112 -18.74 5.96 -1.87
N LYS A 113 -19.22 6.88 -1.03
CA LYS A 113 -20.52 7.54 -1.23
C LYS A 113 -20.55 8.35 -2.54
N MET A 114 -19.53 9.18 -2.77
CA MET A 114 -19.41 9.96 -4.00
C MET A 114 -19.33 9.06 -5.25
N LEU A 115 -18.59 7.94 -5.16
CA LEU A 115 -18.52 6.97 -6.25
C LEU A 115 -19.86 6.33 -6.52
N LYS A 116 -20.60 5.93 -5.48
CA LYS A 116 -21.93 5.33 -5.63
C LYS A 116 -22.92 6.28 -6.31
N GLU A 117 -22.85 7.58 -6.00
CA GLU A 117 -23.68 8.60 -6.63
C GLU A 117 -23.31 8.82 -8.11
N LYS A 118 -22.01 8.90 -8.44
CA LYS A 118 -21.54 9.13 -9.82
C LYS A 118 -21.60 7.89 -10.71
N ARG A 119 -21.35 6.71 -10.15
CA ARG A 119 -21.14 5.43 -10.85
C ARG A 119 -21.85 4.28 -10.10
N PRO A 120 -23.19 4.23 -10.11
CA PRO A 120 -23.97 3.28 -9.31
C PRO A 120 -23.71 1.79 -9.64
N ASN A 121 -23.14 1.50 -10.81
CA ASN A 121 -22.83 0.14 -11.25
C ASN A 121 -21.46 -0.38 -10.78
N ILE A 122 -20.69 0.44 -10.04
CA ILE A 122 -19.37 0.07 -9.52
C ILE A 122 -19.45 -0.07 -8.00
N PHE A 123 -19.08 -1.23 -7.49
CA PHE A 123 -19.08 -1.49 -6.06
C PHE A 123 -17.82 -0.93 -5.39
N TRP A 124 -17.94 -0.40 -4.19
CA TRP A 124 -16.80 -0.09 -3.33
C TRP A 124 -16.77 -1.08 -2.17
N THR A 125 -15.64 -1.72 -1.92
CA THR A 125 -15.47 -2.71 -0.86
C THR A 125 -14.19 -2.47 -0.07
N GLY A 126 -14.23 -2.77 1.23
CA GLY A 126 -13.04 -2.74 2.07
C GLY A 126 -12.08 -3.92 1.80
N CYS A 127 -10.82 -3.74 2.17
CA CYS A 127 -9.77 -4.74 2.05
C CYS A 127 -9.98 -5.85 3.07
N VAL A 128 -9.97 -7.10 2.59
CA VAL A 128 -10.09 -8.29 3.45
C VAL A 128 -8.88 -8.43 4.36
N ALA A 129 -7.67 -8.17 3.85
CA ALA A 129 -6.46 -8.25 4.66
C ALA A 129 -6.50 -7.29 5.85
N HIS A 130 -6.91 -6.04 5.59
CA HIS A 130 -7.09 -5.04 6.64
C HIS A 130 -8.21 -5.43 7.62
N THR A 131 -9.30 -6.00 7.13
CA THR A 131 -10.37 -6.53 7.99
C THR A 131 -9.85 -7.62 8.94
N VAL A 132 -9.03 -8.54 8.43
CA VAL A 132 -8.42 -9.59 9.25
C VAL A 132 -7.43 -9.01 10.26
N ASP A 133 -6.64 -8.01 9.87
CA ASP A 133 -5.74 -7.29 10.78
C ASP A 133 -6.50 -6.66 11.95
N LEU A 134 -7.61 -5.95 11.67
CA LEU A 134 -8.47 -5.38 12.71
C LEU A 134 -9.11 -6.46 13.62
N MET A 135 -9.48 -7.62 13.07
CA MET A 135 -9.97 -8.74 13.88
C MET A 135 -8.88 -9.27 14.83
N LEU A 136 -7.65 -9.42 14.34
CA LEU A 136 -6.51 -9.85 15.14
C LEU A 136 -6.14 -8.80 16.20
N GLU A 137 -6.22 -7.51 15.86
CA GLU A 137 -6.04 -6.41 16.81
C GLU A 137 -7.08 -6.47 17.93
N ALA A 138 -8.36 -6.73 17.60
CA ALA A 138 -9.41 -6.89 18.60
C ALA A 138 -9.15 -8.10 19.53
N ILE A 139 -8.71 -9.23 18.98
CA ILE A 139 -8.30 -10.41 19.77
C ILE A 139 -7.11 -10.06 20.68
N SER A 140 -6.14 -9.30 20.17
CA SER A 140 -4.95 -8.89 20.93
C SER A 140 -5.28 -8.09 22.19
N LYS A 141 -6.42 -7.38 22.19
CA LYS A 141 -6.90 -6.55 23.31
C LYS A 141 -7.67 -7.33 24.36
N LEU A 142 -8.00 -8.60 24.14
CA LEU A 142 -8.69 -9.42 25.14
C LEU A 142 -7.82 -9.60 26.39
N PRO A 143 -8.38 -9.60 27.62
CA PRO A 143 -7.61 -9.69 28.87
C PRO A 143 -6.66 -10.91 28.94
N LYS A 144 -7.02 -12.00 28.25
CA LYS A 144 -6.21 -13.21 28.16
C LYS A 144 -4.88 -13.00 27.41
N PHE A 145 -4.85 -12.10 26.44
CA PHE A 145 -3.71 -11.89 25.54
C PHE A 145 -3.00 -10.55 25.75
N SER A 146 -3.74 -9.50 26.15
CA SER A 146 -3.24 -8.13 26.21
C SER A 146 -1.97 -7.99 27.06
N LYS A 147 -1.94 -8.59 28.26
CA LYS A 147 -0.79 -8.54 29.16
C LYS A 147 0.48 -9.16 28.55
N ILE A 148 0.34 -10.31 27.89
CA ILE A 148 1.47 -11.01 27.26
C ILE A 148 2.01 -10.18 26.09
N ILE A 149 1.12 -9.59 25.30
CA ILE A 149 1.47 -8.76 24.15
C ILE A 149 2.17 -7.48 24.60
N GLU A 150 1.71 -6.83 25.69
CA GLU A 150 2.37 -5.67 26.27
C GLU A 150 3.78 -5.98 26.78
N GLN A 151 3.96 -7.12 27.47
CA GLN A 151 5.27 -7.57 27.92
C GLN A 151 6.22 -7.84 26.74
N ALA A 152 5.73 -8.51 25.70
CA ALA A 152 6.50 -8.75 24.47
C ALA A 152 6.89 -7.45 23.77
N LYS A 153 5.96 -6.48 23.65
CA LYS A 153 6.24 -5.15 23.10
C LYS A 153 7.33 -4.43 23.90
N SER A 154 7.25 -4.44 25.24
CA SER A 154 8.25 -3.84 26.11
C SER A 154 9.65 -4.45 25.90
N LEU A 155 9.73 -5.78 25.80
CA LEU A 155 10.98 -6.48 25.52
C LEU A 155 11.54 -6.10 24.14
N ILE A 156 10.71 -6.05 23.10
CA ILE A 156 11.12 -5.65 21.75
C ILE A 156 11.67 -4.23 21.77
N VAL A 157 10.96 -3.29 22.40
CA VAL A 157 11.42 -1.90 22.55
C VAL A 157 12.76 -1.84 23.26
N PHE A 158 12.94 -2.61 24.34
CA PHE A 158 14.22 -2.69 25.05
C PHE A 158 15.35 -3.22 24.15
N ILE A 159 15.13 -4.31 23.41
CA ILE A 159 16.14 -4.88 22.51
C ILE A 159 16.53 -3.86 21.44
N TYR A 160 15.56 -3.24 20.77
CA TYR A 160 15.80 -2.29 19.70
C TYR A 160 16.42 -0.96 20.16
N ALA A 161 16.16 -0.55 21.41
CA ALA A 161 16.74 0.66 21.98
C ALA A 161 18.22 0.52 22.37
N HIS A 162 18.74 -0.71 22.55
CA HIS A 162 20.09 -0.96 23.06
C HIS A 162 20.97 -1.70 22.04
N HIS A 163 21.95 -1.00 21.46
CA HIS A 163 22.80 -1.52 20.38
C HIS A 163 23.49 -2.86 20.71
N LYS A 164 23.99 -3.04 21.95
CA LYS A 164 24.63 -4.30 22.38
C LYS A 164 23.63 -5.45 22.42
N THR A 165 22.47 -5.23 23.02
CA THR A 165 21.40 -6.23 23.12
C THR A 165 20.87 -6.60 21.74
N LEU A 166 20.66 -5.62 20.86
CA LEU A 166 20.28 -5.85 19.47
C LEU A 166 21.33 -6.65 18.71
N SER A 167 22.61 -6.32 18.88
CA SER A 167 23.72 -7.06 18.23
C SER A 167 23.78 -8.51 18.71
N MET A 168 23.64 -8.75 20.02
CA MET A 168 23.59 -10.09 20.59
C MET A 168 22.39 -10.88 20.05
N MET A 169 21.21 -10.26 20.01
CA MET A 169 20.00 -10.89 19.50
C MET A 169 20.16 -11.29 18.02
N ARG A 170 20.69 -10.42 17.17
CA ARG A 170 20.97 -10.72 15.74
C ARG A 170 22.05 -11.79 15.54
N PHE A 171 23.03 -11.87 16.43
CA PHE A 171 24.04 -12.91 16.37
C PHE A 171 23.43 -14.30 16.66
N HIS A 172 22.52 -14.38 17.62
CA HIS A 172 21.92 -15.66 18.06
C HIS A 172 20.65 -16.06 17.31
N THR A 173 19.90 -15.10 16.77
CA THR A 173 18.79 -15.36 15.84
C THR A 173 19.32 -15.11 14.43
N LYS A 174 19.56 -16.19 13.66
CA LYS A 174 19.92 -16.11 12.23
C LYS A 174 19.08 -15.01 11.59
N GLU A 175 19.71 -14.05 10.90
CA GLU A 175 19.22 -12.69 10.58
C GLU A 175 17.80 -12.53 9.97
N GLY A 176 17.02 -13.59 9.74
CA GLY A 176 15.77 -13.58 8.99
C GLY A 176 14.45 -13.50 9.78
N TYR A 177 14.40 -13.67 11.10
CA TYR A 177 13.11 -13.90 11.79
C TYR A 177 12.50 -12.72 12.54
N CYS A 178 13.23 -11.62 12.77
CA CYS A 178 12.74 -10.54 13.64
C CYS A 178 12.88 -9.14 13.05
N ALA A 179 12.71 -8.95 11.75
CA ALA A 179 12.46 -7.63 11.19
C ALA A 179 10.99 -7.22 11.40
N MET A 180 10.54 -7.12 12.66
CA MET A 180 9.29 -6.42 12.97
C MET A 180 9.58 -4.93 13.03
N GLY A 181 9.63 -4.31 11.85
CA GLY A 181 9.53 -2.86 11.73
C GLY A 181 8.17 -2.43 12.27
N SER A 182 8.18 -1.49 13.21
CA SER A 182 6.98 -0.83 13.71
C SER A 182 6.19 -0.28 12.52
N ASN A 183 5.04 -0.90 12.24
CA ASN A 183 4.04 -0.51 11.23
C ASN A 183 4.35 -0.84 9.75
N ALA A 184 4.80 -2.06 9.47
CA ALA A 184 4.39 -2.73 8.22
C ALA A 184 3.03 -3.43 8.44
N ILE A 185 1.99 -2.62 8.64
CA ILE A 185 0.60 -3.07 8.54
C ILE A 185 0.17 -2.68 7.13
N CYS A 186 -0.22 -3.68 6.34
CA CYS A 186 -0.79 -3.51 5.00
C CYS A 186 -2.09 -2.68 5.01
#